data_AF-A3CUP7-F1
#
_entry.id   AF-A3CUP7-F1
#
_cell.length_a   1.000
_cell.length_b   1.000
_cell.length_c   1.000
_cell.angle_alpha   90.00
_cell.angle_beta   90.00
_cell.angle_gamma   90.00
#
_symmetry.space_group_name_H-M   'P 1'
#
loop_
_entity.id
_entity.type
_entity.pdbx_description
1 polymer ?
#
loop_
_entity_poly.entity_id
_entity_poly.type
_entity_poly.pdbx_seq_one_letter_code
_entity_poly.pdbx_strand_id
1 'polypeptide(L)' 'MVALVEKMLDLNRRLAAAKAPHEKEVLAGMIYATDRQIDRLVYELYGLMEEEIAVVEGAA' A
#
# COMPACT_ATOMS: atom_id res chain seq x y z
N MET A 1 -5.99 -3.19 -10.03
CA MET A 1 -6.29 -2.13 -9.05
C MET A 1 -7.40 -2.53 -8.07
N VAL A 2 -8.64 -2.79 -8.50
CA VAL A 2 -9.78 -3.12 -7.61
C VAL A 2 -9.47 -4.26 -6.61
N ALA A 3 -8.91 -5.38 -7.09
CA ALA A 3 -8.54 -6.50 -6.21
C ALA A 3 -7.49 -6.15 -5.13
N LEU A 4 -6.59 -5.21 -5.40
CA LEU A 4 -5.61 -4.75 -4.41
C LEU A 4 -6.25 -3.85 -3.35
N VAL A 5 -7.20 -3.01 -3.76
CA VAL A 5 -7.98 -2.18 -2.83
C VAL A 5 -8.84 -3.06 -1.92
N GLU A 6 -9.51 -4.08 -2.47
CA GLU A 6 -10.26 -5.06 -1.69
C GLU A 6 -9.37 -5.80 -0.69
N LYS A 7 -8.19 -6.24 -1.12
CA LYS A 7 -7.18 -6.85 -0.25
C LYS A 7 -6.73 -5.89 0.86
N MET A 8 -6.50 -4.62 0.55
CA MET A 8 -6.10 -3.61 1.53
C MET A 8 -7.19 -3.38 2.58
N LEU A 9 -8.46 -3.36 2.17
CA LEU A 9 -9.60 -3.26 3.09
C LEU A 9 -9.70 -4.47 4.02
N ASP A 10 -9.52 -5.69 3.50
CA ASP A 10 -9.49 -6.91 4.32
C ASP A 10 -8.35 -6.89 5.35
N LEU A 11 -7.13 -6.54 4.91
CA LEU A 11 -5.97 -6.46 5.80
C LEU A 11 -6.17 -5.43 6.92
N ASN A 12 -6.77 -4.27 6.63
CA ASN A 12 -7.08 -3.25 7.64
C ASN A 12 -8.11 -3.76 8.67
N ARG A 13 -9.15 -4.49 8.22
CA ARG A 13 -10.12 -5.12 9.14
C ARG A 13 -9.45 -6.13 10.04
N ARG A 14 -8.55 -6.96 9.50
CA ARG A 14 -7.78 -7.94 10.27
C ARG A 14 -6.84 -7.26 11.25
N LEU A 15 -6.17 -6.17 10.86
CA LEU A 15 -5.29 -5.40 11.74
C LEU A 15 -6.06 -4.83 12.93
N ALA A 16 -7.27 -4.31 12.70
CA ALA A 16 -8.13 -3.78 13.75
C ALA A 16 -8.61 -4.88 14.72
N ALA A 17 -8.83 -6.10 14.23
CA ALA A 17 -9.25 -7.24 15.04
C ALA A 17 -8.09 -7.95 15.78
N ALA A 18 -6.86 -7.82 15.28
CA ALA A 18 -5.68 -8.47 15.83
C ALA A 18 -5.40 -8.00 17.26
N LYS A 19 -5.13 -8.94 18.17
CA LYS A 19 -4.81 -8.66 19.58
C LYS A 19 -3.34 -8.81 19.89
N ALA A 20 -2.65 -9.67 19.14
CA ALA A 20 -1.24 -9.95 19.36
C ALA A 20 -0.35 -8.90 18.66
N PRO A 21 0.68 -8.36 19.33
CA PRO A 21 1.58 -7.36 18.73
C PRO A 21 2.28 -7.86 17.45
N HIS A 22 2.78 -9.10 17.46
CA HIS A 22 3.45 -9.68 16.29
C HIS A 22 2.52 -9.80 15.07
N GLU A 23 1.26 -10.14 15.31
CA GLU A 23 0.26 -10.26 14.23
C GLU A 23 -0.02 -8.89 13.61
N LYS A 24 -0.09 -7.84 14.44
CA LYS A 24 -0.24 -6.46 13.97
C LYS A 24 0.94 -6.00 13.13
N GLU A 25 2.17 -6.33 13.54
CA GLU A 25 3.39 -6.00 12.78
C GLU A 25 3.38 -6.66 11.39
N VAL A 26 3.04 -7.95 11.34
CA VAL A 26 2.93 -8.68 10.07
C VAL A 26 1.85 -8.06 9.18
N LEU A 27 0.66 -7.78 9.72
CA LEU A 27 -0.44 -7.17 8.96
C LEU A 27 -0.10 -5.76 8.49
N ALA A 28 0.55 -4.93 9.31
CA ALA A 28 1.03 -3.61 8.91
C ALA A 28 2.04 -3.69 7.75
N GLY A 29 2.97 -4.64 7.80
CA GLY A 29 3.90 -4.90 6.70
C GLY A 29 3.19 -5.31 5.40
N MET A 30 2.17 -6.16 5.49
CA MET A 30 1.36 -6.55 4.33
C MET A 30 0.55 -5.39 3.74
N ILE A 31 0.04 -4.49 4.59
CA ILE A 31 -0.66 -3.27 4.17
C ILE A 31 0.30 -2.37 3.41
N TYR A 32 1.48 -2.07 3.98
CA TYR A 32 2.50 -1.25 3.33
C TYR A 32 2.95 -1.83 1.97
N ALA A 33 3.12 -3.15 1.89
CA ALA A 33 3.47 -3.79 0.62
C ALA A 33 2.35 -3.70 -0.43
N THR A 34 1.09 -3.70 0.00
CA THR A 34 -0.08 -3.56 -0.90
C THR A 34 -0.26 -2.11 -1.34
N ASP A 35 -0.04 -1.16 -0.44
CA ASP A 35 -0.04 0.29 -0.70
C ASP A 35 0.92 0.65 -1.84
N ARG A 36 2.19 0.23 -1.73
CA ARG A 36 3.18 0.45 -2.80
C ARG A 36 2.83 -0.21 -4.14
N GLN A 37 2.06 -1.30 -4.14
CA GLN A 37 1.58 -1.90 -5.39
C GLN A 37 0.46 -1.07 -6.01
N ILE A 38 -0.38 -0.45 -5.19
CA ILE A 38 -1.41 0.48 -5.64
C ILE A 38 -0.76 1.74 -6.20
N ASP A 39 0.20 2.34 -5.50
CA ASP A 39 0.91 3.54 -5.95
C ASP A 39 1.51 3.36 -7.35
N ARG A 40 2.21 2.23 -7.58
CA ARG A 40 2.75 1.91 -8.92
C ARG A 40 1.68 1.85 -10.00
N LEU A 41 0.55 1.20 -9.73
CA LEU A 41 -0.55 1.13 -10.70
C LEU A 41 -1.18 2.50 -10.94
N VAL A 42 -1.22 3.36 -9.92
CA VAL A 42 -1.70 4.74 -10.04
C VAL A 42 -0.73 5.55 -10.89
N TYR A 43 0.58 5.45 -10.64
CA TYR A 43 1.60 6.11 -11.45
C TYR A 43 1.55 5.65 -12.91
N GLU A 44 1.40 4.35 -13.16
CA GLU A 44 1.21 3.80 -14.50
C GLU A 44 -0.06 4.33 -15.18
N LEU A 45 -1.17 4.46 -14.43
CA LEU A 45 -2.44 4.98 -14.95
C LEU A 45 -2.33 6.46 -15.35
N TYR A 46 -1.57 7.25 -14.61
CA TYR A 46 -1.35 8.67 -14.89
C TYR A 46 -0.12 8.92 -15.79
N GLY A 47 0.65 7.88 -16.12
CA GLY A 47 1.82 7.97 -17.01
C GLY A 47 2.99 8.75 -16.42
N LEU A 48 3.20 8.68 -15.10
CA LEU A 48 4.29 9.41 -14.44
C LEU A 48 5.65 8.80 -14.78
N MET A 49 6.64 9.68 -14.95
CA MET A 49 8.06 9.34 -15.10
C MET A 49 8.74 9.18 -13.73
N GLU A 50 9.92 8.56 -13.69
CA GLU A 50 10.68 8.33 -12.45
C GLU A 50 10.97 9.63 -11.70
N GLU A 51 11.27 10.72 -12.43
CA GLU A 51 11.50 12.04 -11.84
C GLU A 51 10.24 12.61 -11.17
N GLU A 52 9.08 12.41 -11.78
CA GLU A 52 7.79 12.86 -11.25
C GLU A 52 7.38 12.04 -10.03
N ILE A 53 7.64 10.72 -10.06
CA ILE A 53 7.45 9.83 -8.92
C ILE A 53 8.35 10.26 -7.75
N ALA A 54 9.62 10.57 -8.00
CA ALA A 54 10.54 11.03 -6.96
C ALA A 54 10.07 12.32 -6.27
N VAL A 55 9.46 13.24 -7.03
CA VAL A 55 8.83 14.45 -6.48
C VAL A 55 7.61 14.11 -5.63
N VAL A 56 6.74 13.20 -6.09
CA VAL A 56 5.55 12.77 -5.34
C VAL A 56 5.92 12.05 -4.04
N GLU A 57 6.97 11.22 -4.08
CA GLU A 57 7.48 10.48 -2.91
C GLU A 57 8.35 11.34 -1.99
N GLY A 58 8.63 12.61 -2.34
CA GLY A 58 9.45 13.51 -1.54
C GLY A 58 10.91 13.08 -1.44
N ALA A 59 11.40 12.34 -2.43
CA ALA A 59 12.79 11.89 -2.54
C ALA A 59 13.69 12.88 -3.31
N ALA A 60 13.12 14.01 -3.77
CA ALA A 60 13.77 15.08 -4.52
C ALA A 60 14.33 16.21 -3.63
#